data_AF-A0A0L0TB17-F1
#
_entry.id   AF-A0A0L0TB17-F1
#
_cell.length_a   1.000
_cell.length_b   1.000
_cell.length_c   1.000
_cell.angle_alpha   90.00
_cell.angle_beta   90.00
_cell.angle_gamma   90.00
#
_symmetry.space_group_name_H-M   'P 1'
#
loop_
_entity.id
_entity.type
_entity.pdbx_description
1 polymer ?
#
loop_
_entity_poly.entity_id
_entity_poly.type
_entity_poly.pdbx_seq_one_letter_code
_entity_poly.pdbx_strand_id
1 'polypeptide(L)'
;MDVLVHEYETTHDPATGQRMEKALWDYIEFNTAIQLVKNRSVSPRDPLGLGEPKFNDLTPTINHYWNAARGYFDATRHVVGGHRYKSSNLDVAVILAALHTRGDRTDGVVAVDDDRVLATAAALAEHHRRVFAINLRFRPDLPPAIGRYEEDQFMGGNPWFLCTLAMAELHFRVAVRIVRDGFVTITSRSIAFFAALPTAPLAGIGPGTVDKGDAQFAAILEGLLERGDGYLVRVRVHMGEGGRMDEQIDRWTGKMRSAIDLTWS
;
A
#
# COMPACT_ATOMS: atom_id res chain seq x y z
N MET A 1 -3.36 -25.03 -10.16
CA MET A 1 -2.41 -24.69 -9.08
C MET A 1 -3.14 -24.72 -7.75
N ASP A 2 -4.17 -23.90 -7.58
CA ASP A 2 -4.96 -23.82 -6.33
C ASP A 2 -5.48 -25.17 -5.79
N VAL A 3 -5.92 -26.08 -6.67
CA VAL A 3 -6.36 -27.45 -6.26
C VAL A 3 -5.20 -28.31 -5.73
N LEU A 4 -4.02 -28.25 -6.37
CA LEU A 4 -2.84 -29.01 -5.97
C LEU A 4 -2.21 -28.45 -4.68
N VAL A 5 -2.22 -27.13 -4.51
CA VAL A 5 -1.76 -26.46 -3.29
C VAL A 5 -2.69 -26.81 -2.12
N HIS A 6 -4.00 -26.74 -2.34
CA HIS A 6 -4.98 -27.11 -1.31
C HIS A 6 -4.89 -28.59 -0.90
N GLU A 7 -4.71 -29.51 -1.85
CA GLU A 7 -4.53 -30.93 -1.54
C GLU A 7 -3.19 -31.21 -0.84
N TYR A 8 -2.11 -30.50 -1.19
CA TYR A 8 -0.83 -30.59 -0.49
C TYR A 8 -0.94 -30.07 0.96
N GLU A 9 -1.65 -28.96 1.19
CA GLU A 9 -1.85 -28.38 2.52
C GLU A 9 -2.73 -29.25 3.43
N THR A 10 -3.60 -30.07 2.85
CA THR A 10 -4.58 -30.89 3.59
C THR A 10 -4.21 -32.37 3.68
N THR A 11 -3.19 -32.81 2.96
CA THR A 11 -2.73 -34.22 3.02
C THR A 11 -1.95 -34.49 4.30
N HIS A 12 -2.30 -35.58 4.98
CA HIS A 12 -1.63 -36.06 6.20
C HIS A 12 -0.75 -37.29 5.92
N ASP A 13 -0.72 -37.77 4.67
CA ASP A 13 0.15 -38.87 4.23
C ASP A 13 1.48 -38.31 3.70
N PRO A 14 2.61 -38.58 4.38
CA PRO A 14 3.92 -38.05 3.98
C PRO A 14 4.35 -38.43 2.57
N ALA A 15 3.97 -39.63 2.10
CA ALA A 15 4.32 -40.08 0.76
C ALA A 15 3.53 -39.34 -0.33
N THR A 16 2.28 -39.01 -0.06
CA THR A 16 1.45 -38.17 -0.94
C THR A 16 1.93 -36.73 -0.94
N GLY A 17 2.29 -36.18 0.22
CA GLY A 17 2.91 -34.85 0.34
C GLY A 17 4.18 -34.72 -0.50
N GLN A 18 5.13 -35.66 -0.38
CA GLN A 18 6.36 -35.65 -1.18
C GLN A 18 6.11 -35.75 -2.68
N ARG A 19 5.14 -36.55 -3.12
CA ARG A 19 4.79 -36.66 -4.55
C ARG A 19 4.18 -35.36 -5.08
N MET A 20 3.33 -34.71 -4.30
CA MET A 20 2.70 -33.43 -4.66
C MET A 20 3.72 -32.30 -4.69
N GLU A 21 4.62 -32.23 -3.71
CA GLU A 21 5.74 -31.27 -3.69
C GLU A 21 6.62 -31.45 -4.93
N LYS A 22 6.99 -32.69 -5.26
CA LYS A 22 7.74 -32.99 -6.49
C LYS A 22 6.98 -32.54 -7.74
N ALA A 23 5.67 -32.80 -7.82
CA ALA A 23 4.87 -32.39 -8.98
C ALA A 23 4.76 -30.86 -9.12
N LEU A 24 4.71 -30.12 -8.00
CA LEU A 24 4.75 -28.66 -7.99
C LEU A 24 6.11 -28.14 -8.49
N TRP A 25 7.22 -28.73 -8.03
CA TRP A 25 8.55 -28.38 -8.52
C TRP A 25 8.76 -28.74 -9.99
N ASP A 26 8.37 -29.94 -10.42
CA ASP A 26 8.42 -30.37 -11.82
C ASP A 26 7.61 -29.40 -12.72
N TYR A 27 6.46 -28.91 -12.26
CA TYR A 27 5.65 -27.92 -12.98
C TYR A 27 6.34 -26.54 -13.06
N ILE A 28 6.97 -26.08 -11.98
CA ILE A 28 7.74 -24.82 -11.96
C ILE A 28 8.94 -24.93 -12.91
N GLU A 29 9.69 -26.04 -12.85
CA GLU A 29 10.83 -26.32 -13.71
C GLU A 29 10.41 -26.40 -15.18
N PHE A 30 9.32 -27.12 -15.48
CA PHE A 30 8.79 -27.24 -16.83
C PHE A 30 8.35 -25.88 -17.40
N ASN A 31 7.65 -25.06 -16.62
CA ASN A 31 7.27 -23.72 -17.07
C ASN A 31 8.50 -22.83 -17.30
N THR A 32 9.47 -22.87 -16.39
CA THR A 32 10.74 -22.16 -16.52
C THR A 32 11.49 -22.58 -17.79
N ALA A 33 11.56 -23.89 -18.06
CA ALA A 33 12.20 -24.43 -19.25
C ALA A 33 11.48 -24.00 -20.54
N ILE A 34 10.15 -24.00 -20.56
CA ILE A 34 9.36 -23.50 -21.69
C ILE A 34 9.61 -22.01 -21.95
N GLN A 35 9.82 -21.20 -20.91
CA GLN A 35 10.17 -19.78 -21.08
C GLN A 35 11.53 -19.58 -21.78
N LEU A 36 12.36 -20.62 -21.93
CA LEU A 36 13.68 -20.54 -22.57
C LEU A 36 13.71 -21.15 -23.98
N VAL A 37 12.59 -21.73 -24.44
CA VAL A 37 12.50 -22.33 -25.78
C VAL A 37 12.23 -21.24 -26.82
N LYS A 38 13.13 -21.11 -27.80
CA LYS A 38 12.96 -20.22 -28.95
C LYS A 38 11.77 -20.65 -29.80
N ASN A 39 10.83 -19.74 -30.06
CA ASN A 39 9.70 -20.00 -30.94
C ASN A 39 9.91 -19.34 -32.32
N ARG A 40 8.87 -19.34 -33.17
CA ARG A 40 8.95 -18.84 -34.56
C ARG A 40 8.93 -17.31 -34.70
N SER A 41 8.63 -16.57 -33.64
CA SER A 41 8.54 -15.10 -33.67
C SER A 41 9.86 -14.41 -33.27
N VAL A 42 10.97 -15.16 -33.22
CA VAL A 42 12.30 -14.66 -32.86
C VAL A 42 12.71 -13.48 -33.74
N SER A 43 13.18 -12.41 -33.12
CA SER A 43 13.75 -11.25 -33.79
C SER A 43 15.02 -10.77 -33.08
N PRO A 44 15.83 -9.88 -33.70
CA PRO A 44 16.98 -9.27 -33.02
C PRO A 44 16.62 -8.51 -31.72
N ARG A 45 15.36 -8.10 -31.56
CA ARG A 45 14.84 -7.44 -30.34
C ARG A 45 14.13 -8.39 -29.37
N ASP A 46 13.87 -9.62 -29.80
CA ASP A 46 13.22 -10.69 -29.03
C ASP A 46 13.86 -12.04 -29.41
N PRO A 47 15.03 -12.36 -28.84
CA PRO A 47 15.84 -13.52 -29.25
C PRO A 47 15.21 -14.88 -28.92
N LEU A 48 14.09 -14.89 -28.20
CA LEU A 48 13.29 -16.08 -27.87
C LEU A 48 11.96 -16.13 -28.65
N GLY A 49 11.56 -15.02 -29.28
CA GLY A 49 10.30 -14.90 -30.02
C GLY A 49 9.06 -14.89 -29.13
N LEU A 50 9.24 -14.66 -27.84
CA LEU A 50 8.18 -14.84 -26.85
C LEU A 50 7.16 -13.70 -26.86
N GLY A 51 7.41 -12.61 -27.60
CA GLY A 51 6.48 -11.50 -27.71
C GLY A 51 6.09 -10.91 -26.36
N GLU A 52 7.04 -10.90 -25.40
CA GLU A 52 6.96 -10.54 -23.96
C GLU A 52 7.01 -11.78 -23.01
N PRO A 53 7.91 -11.80 -22.00
CA PRO A 53 7.86 -12.80 -20.94
C PRO A 53 6.57 -12.66 -20.12
N LYS A 54 5.83 -13.76 -19.90
CA LYS A 54 4.54 -13.72 -19.18
C LYS A 54 4.64 -13.34 -17.70
N PHE A 55 5.83 -13.35 -17.12
CA PHE A 55 6.14 -12.72 -15.84
C PHE A 55 7.57 -12.19 -15.91
N ASN A 56 7.75 -11.01 -16.47
CA ASN A 56 8.96 -10.25 -16.14
C ASN A 56 8.96 -10.03 -14.63
N ASP A 57 10.11 -10.21 -13.97
CA ASP A 57 10.32 -9.58 -12.68
C ASP A 57 10.05 -8.09 -12.89
N LEU A 58 8.92 -7.61 -12.35
CA LEU A 58 8.54 -6.21 -12.45
C LEU A 58 9.24 -5.38 -11.38
N THR A 59 9.98 -6.00 -10.45
CA THR A 59 10.70 -5.30 -9.39
C THR A 59 11.63 -4.21 -9.93
N PRO A 60 12.45 -4.43 -10.98
CA PRO A 60 13.22 -3.36 -11.60
C PRO A 60 12.33 -2.22 -12.07
N THR A 61 11.24 -2.50 -12.77
CA THR A 61 10.29 -1.50 -13.26
C THR A 61 9.63 -0.72 -12.13
N ILE A 62 9.17 -1.41 -11.09
CA ILE A 62 8.53 -0.83 -9.90
C ILE A 62 9.53 0.03 -9.13
N ASN A 63 10.79 -0.40 -9.00
CA ASN A 63 11.84 0.36 -8.34
C ASN A 63 12.11 1.71 -9.02
N HIS A 64 11.84 1.84 -10.32
CA HIS A 64 11.95 3.14 -10.99
C HIS A 64 10.90 4.13 -10.48
N TYR A 65 9.75 3.70 -9.95
CA TYR A 65 8.76 4.63 -9.39
C TYR A 65 9.27 5.33 -8.13
N TRP A 66 10.29 4.81 -7.44
CA TRP A 66 10.86 5.47 -6.28
C TRP A 66 11.65 6.73 -6.68
N ASN A 67 11.27 7.88 -6.12
CA ASN A 67 11.97 9.13 -6.32
C ASN A 67 12.78 9.50 -5.07
N ALA A 68 14.07 9.17 -5.07
CA ALA A 68 14.95 9.40 -3.92
C ALA A 68 15.09 10.89 -3.55
N ALA A 69 14.99 11.81 -4.51
CA ALA A 69 15.09 13.24 -4.25
C ALA A 69 13.84 13.79 -3.53
N ARG A 70 12.67 13.19 -3.79
CA ARG A 70 11.40 13.55 -3.15
C ARG A 70 11.11 12.76 -1.88
N GLY A 71 11.70 11.57 -1.75
CA GLY A 71 11.49 10.69 -0.61
C GLY A 71 10.16 9.94 -0.62
N TYR A 72 9.54 9.78 -1.79
CA TYR A 72 8.31 9.01 -1.97
C TYR A 72 8.23 8.41 -3.39
N PHE A 73 7.27 7.51 -3.61
CA PHE A 73 6.96 6.99 -4.95
C PHE A 73 6.27 8.05 -5.82
N ASP A 74 6.78 8.27 -7.03
CA ASP A 74 6.03 8.97 -8.07
C ASP A 74 4.95 8.02 -8.61
N ALA A 75 3.67 8.32 -8.44
CA ALA A 75 2.59 7.41 -8.85
C ALA A 75 2.43 7.23 -10.37
N THR A 76 3.03 8.11 -11.18
CA THR A 76 2.96 8.03 -12.63
C THR A 76 4.30 8.43 -13.23
N ARG A 77 4.76 7.65 -14.21
CA ARG A 77 5.99 7.91 -14.97
C ARG A 77 5.72 7.87 -16.47
N HIS A 78 6.65 8.42 -17.24
CA HIS A 78 6.61 8.40 -18.71
C HIS A 78 5.30 8.99 -19.29
N VAL A 79 4.83 10.09 -18.69
CA VAL A 79 3.58 10.76 -19.06
C VAL A 79 3.67 11.30 -20.50
N VAL A 80 2.95 10.66 -21.43
CA VAL A 80 2.90 11.09 -22.85
C VAL A 80 1.69 12.01 -23.11
N GLY A 81 0.61 11.90 -22.33
CA GLY A 81 -0.66 12.63 -22.50
C GLY A 81 -1.36 12.90 -21.15
N GLY A 82 -2.51 13.57 -21.14
CA GLY A 82 -3.27 13.84 -19.90
C GLY A 82 -2.87 15.10 -19.12
N HIS A 83 -3.35 15.20 -17.88
CA HIS A 83 -3.20 16.39 -17.02
C HIS A 83 -1.73 16.67 -16.66
N ARG A 84 -1.19 17.76 -17.20
CA ARG A 84 0.21 18.19 -17.00
C ARG A 84 0.47 18.87 -15.65
N TYR A 85 -0.57 19.17 -14.88
CA TYR A 85 -0.46 19.90 -13.61
C TYR A 85 -0.12 19.01 -12.41
N LYS A 86 -0.12 17.67 -12.56
CA LYS A 86 0.30 16.73 -11.50
C LYS A 86 1.82 16.64 -11.46
N SER A 87 2.44 17.60 -10.81
CA SER A 87 3.89 17.81 -10.81
C SER A 87 4.63 17.00 -9.75
N SER A 88 4.02 16.85 -8.58
CA SER A 88 4.54 16.13 -7.41
C SER A 88 4.49 14.62 -7.62
N ASN A 89 3.49 14.12 -8.35
CA ASN A 89 3.15 12.70 -8.46
C ASN A 89 2.92 11.99 -7.11
N LEU A 90 2.73 12.74 -6.02
CA LEU A 90 2.36 12.22 -4.71
C LEU A 90 0.88 11.85 -4.71
N ASP A 91 0.58 10.55 -4.66
CA ASP A 91 -0.78 10.03 -4.87
C ASP A 91 -1.07 8.80 -4.00
N VAL A 92 -2.30 8.74 -3.48
CA VAL A 92 -2.82 7.60 -2.71
C VAL A 92 -2.88 6.30 -3.51
N ALA A 93 -2.83 6.35 -4.84
CA ALA A 93 -2.76 5.19 -5.71
C ALA A 93 -1.61 4.23 -5.34
N VAL A 94 -0.50 4.75 -4.80
CA VAL A 94 0.60 3.92 -4.28
C VAL A 94 0.14 3.08 -3.08
N ILE A 95 -0.61 3.68 -2.16
CA ILE A 95 -1.15 3.02 -0.97
C ILE A 95 -2.21 1.99 -1.41
N LEU A 96 -3.13 2.39 -2.29
CA LEU A 96 -4.14 1.48 -2.84
C LEU A 96 -3.51 0.29 -3.58
N ALA A 97 -2.43 0.50 -4.33
CA ALA A 97 -1.70 -0.59 -4.99
C ALA A 97 -1.08 -1.55 -3.96
N ALA A 98 -0.44 -1.05 -2.90
CA ALA A 98 0.10 -1.91 -1.83
C ALA A 98 -1.00 -2.72 -1.15
N LEU A 99 -2.18 -2.14 -0.91
CA LEU A 99 -3.31 -2.84 -0.30
C LEU A 99 -3.95 -3.88 -1.23
N HIS A 100 -4.11 -3.58 -2.51
CA HIS A 100 -4.84 -4.45 -3.43
C HIS A 100 -3.97 -5.50 -4.15
N THR A 101 -2.65 -5.50 -3.92
CA THR A 101 -1.78 -6.56 -4.42
C THR A 101 -1.67 -7.71 -3.43
N ARG A 102 -1.30 -8.90 -3.92
CA ARG A 102 -1.06 -10.08 -3.07
C ARG A 102 0.28 -10.03 -2.33
N GLY A 103 1.05 -8.93 -2.46
CA GLY A 103 2.40 -8.79 -1.90
C GLY A 103 2.49 -9.08 -0.40
N ASP A 104 1.38 -8.91 0.33
CA ASP A 104 1.31 -9.26 1.75
C ASP A 104 1.41 -10.76 2.05
N ARG A 105 1.12 -11.63 1.07
CA ARG A 105 1.08 -13.10 1.20
C ARG A 105 2.01 -13.86 0.26
N THR A 106 2.65 -13.20 -0.72
CA THR A 106 3.44 -13.89 -1.76
C THR A 106 4.94 -13.66 -1.65
N ASP A 107 5.42 -12.50 -2.10
CA ASP A 107 6.82 -12.22 -2.43
C ASP A 107 7.33 -10.90 -1.81
N GLY A 108 6.46 -10.16 -1.13
CA GLY A 108 6.84 -8.92 -0.43
C GLY A 108 7.15 -7.74 -1.34
N VAL A 109 6.94 -7.85 -2.65
CA VAL A 109 7.21 -6.76 -3.60
C VAL A 109 6.22 -5.62 -3.37
N VAL A 110 6.70 -4.50 -2.82
CA VAL A 110 5.88 -3.31 -2.46
C VAL A 110 4.69 -3.71 -1.59
N ALA A 111 4.96 -4.55 -0.58
CA ALA A 111 4.01 -4.84 0.48
C ALA A 111 3.71 -3.58 1.32
N VAL A 112 2.68 -3.67 2.17
CA VAL A 112 2.24 -2.52 2.98
C VAL A 112 3.30 -1.97 3.94
N ASP A 113 4.27 -2.80 4.34
CA ASP A 113 5.39 -2.45 5.23
C ASP A 113 6.68 -2.07 4.48
N ASP A 114 6.66 -1.99 3.14
CA ASP A 114 7.76 -1.44 2.36
C ASP A 114 8.01 0.01 2.80
N ASP A 115 9.24 0.33 3.21
CA ASP A 115 9.56 1.61 3.80
C ASP A 115 9.32 2.80 2.85
N ARG A 116 9.28 2.56 1.54
CA ARG A 116 8.93 3.56 0.52
C ARG A 116 7.41 3.81 0.46
N VAL A 117 6.60 2.77 0.69
CA VAL A 117 5.13 2.93 0.83
C VAL A 117 4.83 3.73 2.08
N LEU A 118 5.47 3.38 3.21
CA LEU A 118 5.31 4.10 4.48
C LEU A 118 5.75 5.56 4.37
N ALA A 119 6.88 5.84 3.69
CA ALA A 119 7.32 7.21 3.42
C ALA A 119 6.31 8.00 2.58
N THR A 120 5.75 7.37 1.54
CA THR A 120 4.72 7.98 0.67
C THR A 120 3.44 8.28 1.46
N ALA A 121 3.00 7.37 2.32
CA ALA A 121 1.86 7.54 3.20
C ALA A 121 2.05 8.72 4.18
N ALA A 122 3.23 8.83 4.78
CA ALA A 122 3.58 9.95 5.66
C ALA A 122 3.57 11.29 4.92
N ALA A 123 4.16 11.35 3.72
CA ALA A 123 4.17 12.56 2.89
C ALA A 123 2.75 13.01 2.49
N LEU A 124 1.87 12.07 2.10
CA LEU A 124 0.47 12.34 1.80
C LEU A 124 -0.30 12.88 3.00
N ALA A 125 -0.15 12.24 4.16
CA ALA A 125 -0.83 12.67 5.38
C ALA A 125 -0.40 14.08 5.78
N GLU A 126 0.90 14.36 5.74
CA GLU A 126 1.45 15.67 6.09
C GLU A 126 1.00 16.76 5.10
N HIS A 127 0.99 16.47 3.80
CA HIS A 127 0.45 17.40 2.80
C HIS A 127 -1.04 17.69 3.06
N HIS A 128 -1.88 16.65 3.12
CA HIS A 128 -3.33 16.80 3.26
C HIS A 128 -3.74 17.42 4.61
N ARG A 129 -2.97 17.22 5.68
CA ARG A 129 -3.16 17.93 6.96
C ARG A 129 -3.17 19.45 6.77
N ARG A 130 -2.30 19.98 5.91
CA ARG A 130 -2.13 21.42 5.68
C ARG A 130 -3.15 22.00 4.70
N VAL A 131 -3.48 21.26 3.63
CA VAL A 131 -4.26 21.84 2.52
C VAL A 131 -5.78 21.75 2.69
N PHE A 132 -6.28 20.80 3.47
CA PHE A 132 -7.72 20.67 3.73
C PHE A 132 -8.08 21.32 5.07
N ALA A 133 -8.84 22.41 5.04
CA ALA A 133 -9.21 23.15 6.25
C ALA A 133 -9.96 22.30 7.26
N ILE A 134 -10.70 21.28 6.81
CA ILE A 134 -11.39 20.36 7.72
C ILE A 134 -10.45 19.63 8.69
N ASN A 135 -9.19 19.41 8.31
CA ASN A 135 -8.20 18.70 9.13
C ASN A 135 -7.70 19.52 10.32
N LEU A 136 -7.99 20.84 10.32
CA LEU A 136 -7.69 21.75 11.42
C LEU A 136 -8.97 22.22 12.14
N ARG A 137 -10.12 22.22 11.46
CA ARG A 137 -11.39 22.73 11.99
C ARG A 137 -12.26 21.69 12.69
N PHE A 138 -12.24 20.45 12.23
CA PHE A 138 -13.07 19.38 12.76
C PHE A 138 -12.17 18.31 13.37
N ARG A 139 -12.26 18.12 14.68
CA ARG A 139 -11.46 17.10 15.40
C ARG A 139 -9.98 17.11 14.99
N PRO A 140 -9.25 18.22 15.24
CA PRO A 140 -7.84 18.33 14.84
C PRO A 140 -6.94 17.27 15.48
N ASP A 141 -7.37 16.67 16.59
CA ASP A 141 -6.76 15.54 17.28
C ASP A 141 -6.70 14.25 16.43
N LEU A 142 -7.64 14.07 15.49
CA LEU A 142 -7.66 12.90 14.60
C LEU A 142 -6.64 13.05 13.46
N PRO A 143 -6.21 11.93 12.83
CA PRO A 143 -5.43 11.99 11.59
C PRO A 143 -6.17 12.77 10.48
N PRO A 144 -5.43 13.28 9.47
CA PRO A 144 -6.02 14.09 8.41
C PRO A 144 -6.92 13.25 7.49
N ALA A 145 -8.04 13.80 7.03
CA ALA A 145 -8.72 13.28 5.84
C ALA A 145 -7.79 13.36 4.62
N ILE A 146 -7.87 12.36 3.75
CA ILE A 146 -6.92 12.15 2.64
C ILE A 146 -7.64 12.25 1.31
N GLY A 147 -7.07 13.00 0.37
CA GLY A 147 -7.51 13.09 -1.01
C GLY A 147 -6.70 12.19 -1.94
N ARG A 148 -6.93 12.31 -3.25
CA ARG A 148 -6.25 11.48 -4.24
C ARG A 148 -4.77 11.85 -4.38
N TYR A 149 -4.49 13.10 -4.72
CA TYR A 149 -3.14 13.63 -4.93
C TYR A 149 -3.10 15.15 -4.66
N GLU A 150 -1.90 15.68 -4.46
CA GLU A 150 -1.64 17.06 -4.03
C GLU A 150 -2.28 18.11 -4.95
N GLU A 151 -2.18 17.95 -6.27
CA GLU A 151 -2.70 18.91 -7.24
C GLU A 151 -4.11 18.62 -7.73
N ASP A 152 -4.91 17.79 -7.03
CA ASP A 152 -6.25 17.44 -7.49
C ASP A 152 -7.15 18.69 -7.62
N GLN A 153 -7.81 18.81 -8.77
CA GLN A 153 -8.73 19.91 -9.08
C GLN A 153 -10.17 19.42 -9.28
N PHE A 154 -10.40 18.10 -9.33
CA PHE A 154 -11.72 17.55 -9.56
C PHE A 154 -12.65 17.92 -8.40
N MET A 155 -13.77 18.57 -8.71
CA MET A 155 -14.70 19.14 -7.73
C MET A 155 -14.03 20.08 -6.70
N GLY A 156 -12.91 20.71 -7.06
CA GLY A 156 -12.13 21.61 -6.20
C GLY A 156 -11.03 20.94 -5.38
N GLY A 157 -10.78 19.64 -5.59
CA GLY A 157 -9.72 18.89 -4.91
C GLY A 157 -10.04 18.65 -3.45
N ASN A 158 -10.67 17.51 -3.14
CA ASN A 158 -11.20 17.22 -1.83
C ASN A 158 -10.57 15.95 -1.24
N PRO A 159 -10.69 15.74 0.08
CA PRO A 159 -10.57 14.41 0.66
C PRO A 159 -11.64 13.46 0.16
N TRP A 160 -11.31 12.17 0.12
CA TRP A 160 -12.15 11.07 -0.35
C TRP A 160 -12.30 10.03 0.77
N PHE A 161 -13.48 9.43 0.86
CA PHE A 161 -13.76 8.41 1.87
C PHE A 161 -12.84 7.19 1.69
N LEU A 162 -12.82 6.58 0.51
CA LEU A 162 -11.97 5.42 0.20
C LEU A 162 -10.47 5.72 0.43
N CYS A 163 -10.00 6.94 0.15
CA CYS A 163 -8.59 7.30 0.33
C CYS A 163 -8.23 7.44 1.81
N THR A 164 -9.17 7.94 2.61
CA THR A 164 -9.02 8.04 4.07
C THR A 164 -9.10 6.66 4.72
N LEU A 165 -10.00 5.78 4.25
CA LEU A 165 -10.11 4.38 4.67
C LEU A 165 -8.88 3.55 4.28
N ALA A 166 -8.29 3.80 3.10
CA ALA A 166 -7.06 3.13 2.67
C ALA A 166 -5.91 3.40 3.66
N MET A 167 -5.83 4.60 4.24
CA MET A 167 -4.85 4.85 5.31
C MET A 167 -5.16 4.05 6.57
N ALA A 168 -6.44 3.90 6.96
CA ALA A 168 -6.81 3.04 8.08
C ALA A 168 -6.33 1.60 7.84
N GLU A 169 -6.69 1.04 6.68
CA GLU A 169 -6.31 -0.33 6.29
C GLU A 169 -4.79 -0.51 6.26
N LEU A 170 -4.04 0.47 5.73
CA LEU A 170 -2.57 0.43 5.70
C LEU A 170 -2.00 0.25 7.10
N HIS A 171 -2.43 1.04 8.09
CA HIS A 171 -1.89 0.94 9.45
C HIS A 171 -2.23 -0.40 10.09
N PHE A 172 -3.46 -0.90 9.90
CA PHE A 172 -3.86 -2.22 10.40
C PHE A 172 -3.06 -3.35 9.75
N ARG A 173 -2.82 -3.30 8.44
CA ARG A 173 -2.06 -4.35 7.74
C ARG A 173 -0.57 -4.32 8.06
N VAL A 174 0.01 -3.15 8.26
CA VAL A 174 1.37 -3.02 8.80
C VAL A 174 1.45 -3.66 10.19
N ALA A 175 0.49 -3.40 11.08
CA ALA A 175 0.46 -4.03 12.40
C ALA A 175 0.35 -5.57 12.30
N VAL A 176 -0.52 -6.08 11.43
CA VAL A 176 -0.66 -7.54 11.19
C VAL A 176 0.67 -8.16 10.74
N ARG A 177 1.40 -7.50 9.83
CA ARG A 177 2.70 -8.00 9.37
C ARG A 177 3.76 -7.98 10.45
N ILE A 178 3.85 -6.90 11.22
CA ILE A 178 4.78 -6.80 12.36
C ILE A 178 4.51 -7.89 13.40
N VAL A 179 3.22 -8.16 13.71
CA VAL A 179 2.85 -9.26 14.62
C VAL A 179 3.24 -10.63 14.06
N ARG A 180 2.99 -10.86 12.77
CA ARG A 180 3.32 -12.12 12.09
C ARG A 180 4.83 -12.38 12.08
N ASP A 181 5.61 -11.36 11.72
CA ASP A 181 7.05 -11.49 11.52
C ASP A 181 7.82 -11.41 12.85
N GLY A 182 7.22 -10.80 13.88
CA GLY A 182 7.79 -10.71 15.23
C GLY A 182 8.87 -9.63 15.37
N PHE A 183 9.01 -8.76 14.37
CA PHE A 183 9.88 -7.58 14.40
C PHE A 183 9.34 -6.48 13.48
N VAL A 184 9.86 -5.27 13.63
CA VAL A 184 9.66 -4.16 12.69
C VAL A 184 11.00 -3.52 12.35
N THR A 185 11.24 -3.27 11.06
CA THR A 185 12.41 -2.52 10.59
C THR A 185 12.01 -1.08 10.31
N ILE A 186 12.60 -0.15 11.07
CA ILE A 186 12.46 1.28 10.85
C ILE A 186 13.69 1.74 10.07
N THR A 187 13.48 2.45 8.97
CA THR A 187 14.58 3.01 8.17
C THR A 187 14.51 4.52 8.18
N SER A 188 15.53 5.18 7.61
CA SER A 188 15.48 6.63 7.40
C SER A 188 14.33 7.07 6.48
N ARG A 189 13.78 6.17 5.65
CA ARG A 189 12.61 6.46 4.81
C ARG A 189 11.31 6.37 5.59
N SER A 190 11.13 5.32 6.40
CA SER A 190 9.88 5.08 7.14
C SER A 190 9.80 5.79 8.49
N ILE A 191 10.89 6.40 8.98
CA ILE A 191 10.90 7.02 10.32
C ILE A 191 9.78 8.06 10.51
N ALA A 192 9.47 8.86 9.49
CA ALA A 192 8.41 9.87 9.59
C ALA A 192 7.01 9.24 9.76
N PHE A 193 6.79 8.04 9.22
CA PHE A 193 5.55 7.29 9.40
C PHE A 193 5.39 6.83 10.85
N PHE A 194 6.43 6.19 11.41
CA PHE A 194 6.39 5.69 12.79
C PHE A 194 6.42 6.82 13.83
N ALA A 195 7.20 7.88 13.58
CA ALA A 195 7.23 9.07 14.43
C ALA A 195 5.93 9.89 14.35
N ALA A 196 5.03 9.60 13.41
CA ALA A 196 3.72 10.23 13.41
C ALA A 196 2.74 9.51 14.35
N LEU A 197 3.02 8.31 14.85
CA LEU A 197 2.05 7.52 15.64
C LEU A 197 1.75 8.18 17.00
N PRO A 198 0.49 8.11 17.49
CA PRO A 198 0.05 8.80 18.70
C PRO A 198 0.69 8.26 20.00
N THR A 199 0.91 6.94 20.09
CA THR A 199 1.36 6.23 21.30
C THR A 199 2.76 5.64 21.20
N ALA A 200 3.43 5.74 20.04
CA ALA A 200 4.83 5.34 19.93
C ALA A 200 5.69 6.43 20.62
N PRO A 201 6.59 6.08 21.57
CA PRO A 201 7.43 7.07 22.22
C PRO A 201 8.30 7.75 21.15
N LEU A 202 7.98 9.01 20.84
CA LEU A 202 8.72 9.87 19.92
C LEU A 202 10.18 10.06 20.38
N ALA A 203 10.43 9.86 21.67
CA ALA A 203 11.77 9.88 22.25
C ALA A 203 12.51 8.58 21.89
N GLY A 204 13.43 8.67 20.93
CA GLY A 204 14.41 7.62 20.65
C GLY A 204 14.03 6.61 19.56
N ILE A 205 12.91 6.80 18.84
CA ILE A 205 12.68 6.07 17.58
C ILE A 205 13.74 6.53 16.58
N GLY A 206 14.54 5.58 16.11
CA GLY A 206 15.57 5.78 15.10
C GLY A 206 15.59 4.59 14.13
N PRO A 207 16.41 4.67 13.07
CA PRO A 207 16.61 3.55 12.17
C PRO A 207 17.16 2.33 12.94
N GLY A 208 16.59 1.16 12.69
CA GLY A 208 16.94 -0.07 13.38
C GLY A 208 15.83 -1.11 13.30
N THR A 209 16.07 -2.25 13.94
CA THR A 209 15.08 -3.31 14.08
C THR A 209 14.59 -3.33 15.52
N VAL A 210 13.27 -3.36 15.70
CA VAL A 210 12.62 -3.52 16.99
C VAL A 210 11.97 -4.90 17.02
N ASP A 211 12.52 -5.81 17.80
CA ASP A 211 12.03 -7.18 17.94
C ASP A 211 10.90 -7.27 18.97
N LYS A 212 10.09 -8.34 18.91
CA LYS A 212 8.96 -8.61 19.82
C LYS A 212 9.30 -8.55 21.32
N GLY A 213 10.55 -8.78 21.69
CA GLY A 213 11.02 -8.70 23.08
C GLY A 213 11.26 -7.27 23.60
N ASP A 214 11.29 -6.27 22.71
CA ASP A 214 11.50 -4.87 23.06
C ASP A 214 10.20 -4.21 23.55
N ALA A 215 10.30 -3.34 24.55
CA ALA A 215 9.16 -2.55 25.04
C ALA A 215 8.58 -1.63 23.95
N GLN A 216 9.40 -1.16 23.01
CA GLN A 216 8.96 -0.35 21.88
C GLN A 216 8.08 -1.11 20.90
N PHE A 217 8.18 -2.45 20.82
CA PHE A 217 7.39 -3.25 19.89
C PHE A 217 5.89 -3.13 20.16
N ALA A 218 5.49 -3.27 21.42
CA ALA A 218 4.10 -3.14 21.83
C ALA A 218 3.56 -1.72 21.59
N ALA A 219 4.37 -0.69 21.87
CA ALA A 219 3.99 0.71 21.66
C ALA A 219 3.81 1.05 20.16
N ILE A 220 4.63 0.49 19.28
CA ILE A 220 4.46 0.65 17.82
C ILE A 220 3.15 0.01 17.37
N LEU A 221 2.84 -1.20 17.84
CA LEU A 221 1.58 -1.88 17.50
C LEU A 221 0.37 -1.11 17.99
N GLU A 222 0.37 -0.66 19.24
CA GLU A 222 -0.71 0.17 19.79
C GLU A 222 -0.89 1.47 18.99
N GLY A 223 0.22 2.14 18.65
CA GLY A 223 0.20 3.35 17.83
C GLY A 223 -0.37 3.12 16.43
N LEU A 224 -0.06 1.99 15.79
CA LEU A 224 -0.63 1.63 14.49
C LEU A 224 -2.14 1.39 14.58
N LEU A 225 -2.60 0.66 15.60
CA LEU A 225 -4.03 0.42 15.82
C LEU A 225 -4.77 1.73 16.10
N GLU A 226 -4.26 2.55 17.02
CA GLU A 226 -4.86 3.83 17.37
C GLU A 226 -4.89 4.80 16.17
N ARG A 227 -3.84 4.81 15.35
CA ARG A 227 -3.81 5.60 14.13
C ARG A 227 -4.83 5.09 13.10
N GLY A 228 -4.96 3.78 12.91
CA GLY A 228 -5.97 3.18 12.05
C GLY A 228 -7.39 3.52 12.48
N ASP A 229 -7.69 3.35 13.77
CA ASP A 229 -8.97 3.74 14.37
C ASP A 229 -9.25 5.23 14.21
N GLY A 230 -8.22 6.07 14.38
CA GLY A 230 -8.32 7.50 14.16
C GLY A 230 -8.80 7.87 12.76
N TYR A 231 -8.37 7.14 11.72
CA TYR A 231 -8.85 7.33 10.35
C TYR A 231 -10.31 6.86 10.16
N LEU A 232 -10.72 5.77 10.82
CA LEU A 232 -12.13 5.34 10.83
C LEU A 232 -13.02 6.40 11.50
N VAL A 233 -12.58 6.95 12.63
CA VAL A 233 -13.30 8.03 13.32
C VAL A 233 -13.31 9.29 12.45
N ARG A 234 -12.21 9.62 11.75
CA ARG A 234 -12.16 10.74 10.80
C ARG A 234 -13.24 10.61 9.74
N VAL A 235 -13.40 9.43 9.14
CA VAL A 235 -14.47 9.15 8.18
C VAL A 235 -15.84 9.35 8.83
N ARG A 236 -16.06 8.76 10.00
CA ARG A 236 -17.33 8.84 10.74
C ARG A 236 -17.79 10.27 11.05
N VAL A 237 -16.87 11.21 11.24
CA VAL A 237 -17.20 12.64 11.44
C VAL A 237 -17.93 13.24 10.23
N HIS A 238 -17.71 12.70 9.04
CA HIS A 238 -18.20 13.25 7.76
C HIS A 238 -19.24 12.35 7.07
N MET A 239 -19.47 11.14 7.58
CA MET A 239 -20.49 10.22 7.06
C MET A 239 -21.90 10.78 7.21
N GLY A 240 -22.79 10.37 6.31
CA GLY A 240 -24.21 10.64 6.40
C GLY A 240 -24.94 9.70 7.37
N GLU A 241 -26.25 9.91 7.47
CA GLU A 241 -27.14 9.03 8.22
C GLU A 241 -27.05 7.58 7.72
N GLY A 242 -27.19 6.61 8.63
CA GLY A 242 -27.12 5.18 8.30
C GLY A 242 -25.75 4.69 7.86
N GLY A 243 -24.70 5.51 8.00
CA GLY A 243 -23.35 5.16 7.53
C GLY A 243 -23.15 5.42 6.03
N ARG A 244 -23.97 6.28 5.43
CA ARG A 244 -23.78 6.68 4.03
C ARG A 244 -22.42 7.35 3.79
N MET A 245 -21.78 6.97 2.69
CA MET A 245 -20.57 7.61 2.16
C MET A 245 -20.76 7.95 0.68
N ASP A 246 -20.66 9.24 0.36
CA ASP A 246 -20.51 9.70 -1.02
C ASP A 246 -19.03 9.54 -1.43
N GLU A 247 -18.64 9.97 -2.63
CA GLU A 247 -17.26 9.86 -3.09
C GLU A 247 -16.29 10.77 -2.31
N GLN A 248 -16.70 12.00 -1.99
CA GLN A 248 -15.81 13.05 -1.46
C GLN A 248 -16.36 13.74 -0.22
N ILE A 249 -15.45 14.35 0.53
CA ILE A 249 -15.72 15.22 1.69
C ILE A 249 -15.25 16.62 1.33
N ASP A 250 -16.13 17.62 1.25
CA ASP A 250 -15.75 18.99 0.92
C ASP A 250 -14.66 19.52 1.88
N ARG A 251 -13.53 19.96 1.29
CA ARG A 251 -12.31 20.32 2.03
C ARG A 251 -12.46 21.49 3.02
N TRP A 252 -13.55 22.25 2.95
CA TRP A 252 -13.79 23.44 3.78
C TRP A 252 -14.86 23.21 4.85
N THR A 253 -15.94 22.55 4.46
CA THR A 253 -17.17 22.40 5.25
C THR A 253 -17.34 20.99 5.84
N GLY A 254 -16.64 19.98 5.31
CA GLY A 254 -16.76 18.60 5.74
C GLY A 254 -18.05 17.90 5.29
N LYS A 255 -18.84 18.54 4.43
CA LYS A 255 -20.06 17.94 3.86
C LYS A 255 -19.71 17.01 2.70
N MET A 256 -20.47 15.93 2.57
CA MET A 256 -20.31 15.00 1.45
C MET A 256 -20.60 15.67 0.09
N ARG A 257 -19.91 15.23 -0.97
CA ARG A 257 -20.04 15.76 -2.34
C ARG A 257 -19.67 14.69 -3.38
N SER A 258 -20.02 14.99 -4.64
CA SER A 258 -19.78 14.18 -5.84
C SER A 258 -20.73 12.98 -5.90
N ALA A 259 -20.31 11.83 -6.44
CA ALA A 259 -21.18 10.67 -6.57
C ALA A 259 -21.73 10.24 -5.19
N ILE A 260 -23.06 10.19 -5.09
CA ILE A 260 -23.79 9.78 -3.88
C ILE A 260 -23.75 8.24 -3.80
N ASP A 261 -23.60 7.69 -2.59
CA ASP A 261 -23.59 6.24 -2.35
C ASP A 261 -22.58 5.47 -3.23
N LEU A 262 -21.34 5.96 -3.30
CA LEU A 262 -20.32 5.36 -4.17
C LEU A 262 -19.96 3.96 -3.64
N THR A 263 -20.18 2.92 -4.45
CA THR A 263 -19.92 1.51 -4.08
C THR A 263 -18.49 1.22 -3.60
N TRP A 264 -17.50 2.00 -4.04
CA TRP A 264 -16.11 1.80 -3.64
C TRP A 264 -15.75 2.48 -2.30
N SER A 265 -16.57 3.43 -1.83
CA SER A 265 -16.39 4.03 -0.48
C SER A 265 -16.98 3.12 0.57
#